data_AF-A0A928EPD2-F1
#
_entry.id   AF-A0A928EPD2-F1
#
_cell.length_a   1.000
_cell.length_b   1.000
_cell.length_c   1.000
_cell.angle_alpha   90.00
_cell.angle_beta   90.00
_cell.angle_gamma   90.00
#
_symmetry.space_group_name_H-M   'P 1'
#
loop_
_entity.id
_entity.type
_entity.pdbx_description
1 polymer ?
#
loop_
_entity_poly.entity_id
_entity_poly.type
_entity_poly.pdbx_seq_one_letter_code
_entity_poly.pdbx_strand_id
1 'polypeptide(L)'
;MKEMIKEFLLVVFVMVIVFGFFLSGLDNAIRNIDIDIDRTIGVYGNEDTGYSVTFEEMGVPFFFGPSSVKLTLTNENGKKIDEIQTSISNDGSRLYRENATVIWKDREVDITLHGCEQEDETYTMAY
;
A
#
# COMPACT_ATOMS: atom_id res chain seq x y z
N MET A 1 -52.33 17.23 -10.99
CA MET A 1 -51.82 15.96 -10.42
C MET A 1 -50.72 15.35 -11.30
N LYS A 2 -50.96 15.01 -12.58
CA LYS A 2 -49.91 14.48 -13.48
C LYS A 2 -48.73 15.43 -13.71
N GLU A 3 -48.98 16.73 -13.91
CA GLU A 3 -47.89 17.71 -14.11
C GLU A 3 -47.05 17.92 -12.84
N MET A 4 -47.68 18.04 -11.66
CA MET A 4 -46.98 18.11 -10.38
C MET A 4 -46.09 16.87 -10.11
N ILE A 5 -46.54 15.67 -10.52
CA ILE A 5 -45.75 14.44 -10.38
C ILE A 5 -44.53 14.47 -11.32
N LYS A 6 -44.67 14.97 -12.55
CA LYS A 6 -43.54 15.10 -13.49
C LYS A 6 -42.50 16.10 -12.97
N GLU A 7 -42.93 17.25 -12.48
CA GLU A 7 -42.05 18.27 -11.90
C GLU A 7 -41.30 17.74 -10.68
N PHE A 8 -42.01 17.01 -9.80
CA PHE A 8 -41.37 16.35 -8.66
C PHE A 8 -40.34 15.31 -9.08
N LEU A 9 -40.68 14.45 -10.04
CA LEU A 9 -39.75 13.43 -10.56
C LEU A 9 -38.52 14.05 -11.23
N LEU A 10 -38.70 15.16 -11.95
CA LEU A 10 -37.60 15.91 -12.57
C LEU A 10 -36.63 16.43 -11.50
N VAL A 11 -37.15 17.01 -10.42
CA VAL A 11 -36.33 17.51 -9.31
C VAL A 11 -35.55 16.39 -8.62
N VAL A 12 -36.21 15.26 -8.35
CA VAL A 12 -35.55 14.07 -7.76
C VAL A 12 -34.45 13.55 -8.68
N PHE A 13 -34.73 13.46 -9.99
CA PHE A 13 -33.76 12.99 -10.98
C PHE A 13 -32.52 13.89 -11.02
N VAL A 14 -32.70 15.21 -11.01
CA VAL A 14 -31.59 16.17 -10.97
C VAL A 14 -30.80 16.03 -9.67
N MET A 15 -31.46 15.84 -8.52
CA MET A 15 -30.75 15.61 -7.24
C MET A 15 -29.89 14.34 -7.27
N VAL A 16 -30.39 13.24 -7.85
CA VAL A 16 -29.62 12.00 -7.96
C VAL A 16 -28.38 12.21 -8.83
N ILE A 17 -28.50 12.95 -9.94
CA ILE A 17 -27.36 13.28 -10.79
C ILE A 17 -26.33 14.13 -10.04
N VAL A 18 -26.78 15.19 -9.37
CA VAL A 18 -25.89 16.08 -8.58
C VAL A 18 -25.20 15.30 -7.46
N PHE A 19 -25.93 14.41 -6.78
CA PHE A 19 -25.38 13.56 -5.74
C PHE A 19 -24.35 12.57 -6.30
N GLY A 20 -24.59 11.99 -7.48
CA GLY A 20 -23.62 11.14 -8.17
C GLY A 20 -22.32 11.88 -8.49
N PHE A 21 -22.41 13.12 -8.98
CA PHE A 21 -21.23 13.96 -9.22
C PHE A 21 -20.50 14.31 -7.93
N PHE A 22 -21.23 14.59 -6.85
CA PHE A 22 -20.62 14.85 -5.54
C PHE A 22 -19.86 13.63 -5.02
N LEU A 23 -20.46 12.43 -5.08
CA LEU A 23 -19.80 11.18 -4.68
C LEU A 23 -18.57 10.89 -5.55
N SER A 24 -18.66 11.11 -6.86
CA SER A 24 -17.54 10.92 -7.79
C SER A 24 -16.40 11.91 -7.53
N GLY A 25 -16.74 13.17 -7.22
CA GLY A 25 -15.79 14.19 -6.83
C GLY A 25 -15.11 13.87 -5.49
N LEU A 26 -15.85 13.33 -4.53
CA LEU A 26 -15.30 12.88 -3.25
C LEU A 26 -14.34 11.70 -3.42
N ASP A 27 -14.70 10.69 -4.22
CA ASP A 27 -13.82 9.55 -4.53
C ASP A 27 -12.53 10.02 -5.22
N ASN A 28 -12.67 10.91 -6.21
CA ASN A 28 -11.51 11.48 -6.91
C ASN A 28 -10.64 12.32 -5.97
N ALA A 29 -11.24 13.10 -5.06
CA ALA A 29 -10.50 13.86 -4.07
C ALA A 29 -9.73 12.94 -3.12
N ILE A 30 -10.32 11.84 -2.64
CA ILE A 30 -9.65 10.85 -1.79
C ILE A 30 -8.49 10.17 -2.54
N ARG A 31 -8.66 9.83 -3.82
CA ARG A 31 -7.59 9.23 -4.64
C ARG A 31 -6.43 10.18 -4.92
N ASN A 32 -6.70 11.48 -5.06
CA ASN A 32 -5.67 12.50 -5.31
C ASN A 32 -5.04 13.04 -4.03
N ILE A 33 -5.58 12.66 -2.88
CA ILE A 33 -4.97 12.91 -1.59
C ILE A 33 -3.84 11.87 -1.45
N ASP A 34 -2.67 12.26 -1.94
CA ASP A 34 -1.39 11.59 -1.78
C ASP A 34 -0.93 11.77 -0.32
N ILE A 35 -1.73 11.26 0.65
CA ILE A 35 -1.22 11.15 2.02
C ILE A 35 -0.29 9.95 1.97
N ASP A 36 0.99 10.28 1.93
CA ASP A 36 2.12 9.42 2.19
C ASP A 36 2.04 8.93 3.66
N ILE A 37 1.02 8.13 3.98
CA ILE A 37 0.94 7.37 5.22
C ILE A 37 1.72 6.08 5.06
N ASP A 38 2.92 6.20 4.47
CA ASP A 38 3.89 5.12 4.45
C ASP A 38 4.23 4.79 5.90
N ARG A 39 3.86 3.59 6.30
CA ARG A 39 4.13 3.09 7.63
C ARG A 39 5.31 2.16 7.56
N THR A 40 6.43 2.57 8.16
CA THR A 40 7.53 1.66 8.40
C THR A 40 7.07 0.51 9.30
N ILE A 41 7.11 -0.71 8.77
CA ILE A 41 6.78 -1.94 9.48
C ILE A 41 8.01 -2.44 10.24
N GLY A 42 9.19 -2.39 9.62
CA GLY A 42 10.43 -2.84 10.23
C GLY A 42 11.67 -2.39 9.48
N VAL A 43 12.77 -2.26 10.21
CA VAL A 43 14.12 -2.05 9.66
C VAL A 43 14.97 -3.25 10.04
N TYR A 44 15.64 -3.86 9.06
CA TYR A 44 16.49 -5.03 9.23
C TYR A 44 17.91 -4.61 8.88
N GLY A 45 18.80 -4.54 9.87
CA GLY A 45 20.20 -4.19 9.67
C GLY A 45 21.06 -5.42 9.42
N ASN A 46 22.11 -5.28 8.63
CA ASN A 46 23.26 -6.17 8.59
C ASN A 46 24.31 -5.65 9.58
N GLU A 47 24.56 -6.39 10.67
CA GLU A 47 25.51 -5.99 11.71
C GLU A 47 26.97 -5.94 11.21
N ASP A 48 27.31 -6.70 10.17
CA ASP A 48 28.68 -6.80 9.65
C ASP A 48 29.02 -5.69 8.64
N THR A 49 28.05 -5.29 7.82
CA THR A 49 28.27 -4.38 6.68
C THR A 49 27.63 -3.01 6.84
N GLY A 50 26.75 -2.83 7.82
CA GLY A 50 26.01 -1.59 8.05
C GLY A 50 24.89 -1.31 7.04
N TYR A 51 24.63 -2.21 6.09
CA TYR A 51 23.48 -2.11 5.20
C TYR A 51 22.17 -2.35 5.96
N SER A 52 21.07 -1.80 5.46
CA SER A 52 19.75 -2.06 6.04
C SER A 52 18.65 -2.15 4.99
N VAL A 53 17.68 -3.01 5.25
CA VAL A 53 16.43 -3.10 4.50
C VAL A 53 15.31 -2.50 5.33
N THR A 54 14.64 -1.50 4.79
CA THR A 54 13.41 -0.92 5.36
C THR A 54 12.21 -1.56 4.66
N PHE A 55 11.29 -2.10 5.45
CA PHE A 55 10.01 -2.64 5.00
C PHE A 55 8.88 -1.68 5.39
N GLU A 56 8.15 -1.21 4.39
CA GLU A 56 7.14 -0.16 4.54
C GLU A 56 5.82 -0.60 3.91
N GLU A 57 4.71 -0.34 4.60
CA GLU A 57 3.35 -0.42 4.07
C GLU A 57 3.03 0.91 3.39
N MET A 58 2.67 0.90 2.10
CA MET A 58 2.37 2.11 1.35
C MET A 58 0.88 2.44 1.39
N GLY A 59 0.55 3.68 1.77
CA GLY A 59 -0.82 4.19 1.80
C GLY A 59 -1.72 3.55 2.88
N VAL A 60 -3.04 3.66 2.68
CA VAL A 60 -4.05 3.15 3.63
C VAL A 60 -4.55 1.79 3.17
N PRO A 61 -4.56 0.75 4.04
CA PRO A 61 -5.10 -0.55 3.67
C PRO A 61 -6.57 -0.39 3.24
N PHE A 62 -6.87 -0.80 2.01
CA PHE A 62 -8.25 -0.92 1.55
C PHE A 62 -8.88 -2.11 2.27
N PHE A 63 -10.03 -1.90 2.91
CA PHE A 63 -10.74 -3.00 3.58
C PHE A 63 -10.95 -4.15 2.56
N PHE A 64 -10.39 -5.32 2.86
CA PHE A 64 -10.45 -6.56 2.07
C PHE A 64 -9.61 -6.62 0.77
N GLY A 65 -8.49 -5.89 0.69
CA GLY A 65 -7.55 -5.97 -0.44
C GLY A 65 -6.10 -6.27 -0.02
N PRO A 66 -5.21 -6.58 -0.99
CA PRO A 66 -3.78 -6.68 -0.73
C PRO A 66 -3.20 -5.32 -0.30
N SER A 67 -2.22 -5.36 0.60
CA SER A 67 -1.47 -4.17 1.04
C SER A 67 -0.29 -3.92 0.10
N SER A 68 -0.19 -2.71 -0.45
CA SER A 68 1.01 -2.28 -1.18
C SER A 68 2.18 -2.12 -0.22
N VAL A 69 3.36 -2.58 -0.60
CA VAL A 69 4.57 -2.51 0.23
C VAL A 69 5.78 -2.07 -0.56
N LYS A 70 6.75 -1.50 0.16
CA LYS A 70 8.05 -1.06 -0.36
C LYS A 70 9.16 -1.66 0.48
N LEU A 71 10.15 -2.21 -0.20
CA LEU A 71 11.40 -2.71 0.36
C LEU A 71 12.52 -1.79 -0.13
N THR A 72 13.19 -1.10 0.78
CA THR A 72 14.26 -0.16 0.45
C THR A 72 15.58 -0.64 1.04
N LEU A 73 16.56 -0.94 0.19
CA LEU A 73 17.91 -1.27 0.61
C LEU A 73 18.76 0.00 0.67
N THR A 74 19.40 0.21 1.81
CA THR A 74 20.30 1.35 2.05
C THR A 74 21.66 0.87 2.55
N ASN A 75 22.71 1.62 2.24
CA ASN A 75 24.03 1.38 2.82
C ASN A 75 24.20 2.05 4.19
N GLU A 76 25.36 1.84 4.81
CA GLU A 76 25.76 2.42 6.11
C GLU A 76 25.62 3.95 6.20
N ASN A 77 25.66 4.65 5.07
CA ASN A 77 25.54 6.11 5.00
C ASN A 77 24.09 6.58 4.74
N GLY A 78 23.13 5.66 4.77
CA GLY A 78 21.72 5.93 4.46
C GLY A 78 21.44 6.19 2.98
N LYS A 79 22.40 5.90 2.09
CA LYS A 79 22.19 6.04 0.64
C LYS A 79 21.36 4.85 0.15
N LYS A 80 20.26 5.13 -0.54
CA LYS A 80 19.47 4.11 -1.24
C LYS A 80 20.31 3.42 -2.32
N ILE A 81 20.32 2.11 -2.28
CA ILE A 81 21.02 1.21 -3.22
C ILE A 81 20.02 0.60 -4.19
N ASP A 82 18.92 0.05 -3.65
CA ASP A 82 17.86 -0.56 -4.43
C ASP A 82 16.50 -0.37 -3.76
N GLU A 83 15.44 -0.56 -4.54
CA GLU A 83 14.05 -0.45 -4.09
C GLU A 83 13.16 -1.41 -4.87
N ILE A 84 12.32 -2.15 -4.16
CA ILE A 84 11.27 -2.99 -4.74
C ILE A 84 9.93 -2.55 -4.17
N GLN A 85 8.98 -2.29 -5.07
CA GLN A 85 7.57 -2.09 -4.72
C GLN A 85 6.78 -3.32 -5.15
N THR A 86 5.99 -3.87 -4.24
CA THR A 86 5.15 -5.07 -4.48
C THR A 86 3.90 -5.01 -3.59
N SER A 87 3.19 -6.12 -3.43
CA SER A 87 2.00 -6.22 -2.60
C SER A 87 1.98 -7.51 -1.79
N ILE A 88 1.33 -7.49 -0.63
CA ILE A 88 1.07 -8.67 0.21
C ILE A 88 -0.44 -8.89 0.36
N SER A 89 -0.90 -10.09 0.03
CA SER A 89 -2.28 -10.53 0.23
C SER A 89 -2.44 -11.14 1.62
N ASN A 90 -3.09 -10.40 2.53
CA ASN A 90 -3.19 -10.74 3.96
C ASN A 90 -4.61 -10.56 4.51
N ASP A 91 -5.65 -10.87 3.73
CA ASP A 91 -7.08 -10.78 4.12
C ASP A 91 -7.49 -9.40 4.67
N GLY A 92 -6.92 -8.33 4.09
CA GLY A 92 -7.09 -6.96 4.57
C GLY A 92 -6.59 -6.71 6.01
N SER A 93 -5.86 -7.65 6.61
CA SER A 93 -5.23 -7.49 7.90
C SER A 93 -3.99 -6.60 7.78
N ARG A 94 -3.78 -5.80 8.81
CA ARG A 94 -2.61 -4.92 8.95
C ARG A 94 -1.31 -5.72 8.87
N LEU A 95 -0.31 -5.16 8.20
CA LEU A 95 1.01 -5.76 8.13
C LEU A 95 1.85 -5.47 9.37
N TYR A 96 2.67 -6.45 9.75
CA TYR A 96 3.60 -6.42 10.86
C TYR A 96 4.95 -7.01 10.44
N ARG A 97 5.93 -6.98 11.34
CA ARG A 97 7.30 -7.38 11.05
C ARG A 97 7.38 -8.85 10.61
N GLU A 98 6.50 -9.67 11.16
CA GLU A 98 6.35 -11.09 10.89
C GLU A 98 5.93 -11.37 9.43
N ASN A 99 5.42 -10.37 8.71
CA ASN A 99 5.13 -10.49 7.28
C ASN A 99 6.38 -10.41 6.40
N ALA A 100 7.58 -10.27 6.98
CA ALA A 100 8.83 -10.32 6.23
C ALA A 100 9.95 -11.04 7.00
N THR A 101 10.66 -11.93 6.31
CA THR A 101 11.90 -12.55 6.78
C THR A 101 13.07 -12.04 5.94
N VAL A 102 14.11 -11.51 6.59
CA VAL A 102 15.30 -10.96 5.90
C VAL A 102 16.53 -11.78 6.24
N ILE A 103 17.20 -12.29 5.22
CA ILE A 103 18.42 -13.10 5.33
C ILE A 103 19.54 -12.41 4.56
N TRP A 104 20.55 -11.96 5.29
CA TRP A 104 21.75 -11.36 4.73
C TRP A 104 22.74 -12.44 4.29
N LYS A 105 23.33 -12.26 3.10
CA LYS A 105 24.45 -13.04 2.57
C LYS A 105 25.60 -12.11 2.20
N ASP A 106 26.74 -12.66 1.80
CA ASP A 106 27.97 -11.90 1.55
C ASP A 106 27.83 -10.68 0.61
N ARG A 107 26.96 -10.75 -0.41
CA ARG A 107 26.82 -9.70 -1.45
C ARG A 107 25.37 -9.41 -1.85
N GLU A 108 24.43 -10.03 -1.17
CA GLU A 108 23.01 -9.91 -1.47
C GLU A 108 22.19 -10.13 -0.20
N VAL A 109 20.94 -9.70 -0.24
CA VAL A 109 19.96 -9.91 0.80
C VAL A 109 18.72 -10.53 0.18
N ASP A 110 18.23 -11.60 0.80
CA ASP A 110 16.95 -12.23 0.46
C ASP A 110 15.89 -11.72 1.43
N ILE A 111 14.80 -11.19 0.90
CA ILE A 111 13.62 -10.77 1.63
C ILE A 111 12.46 -11.67 1.22
N THR A 112 11.94 -12.47 2.14
CA THR A 112 10.75 -13.29 1.91
C THR A 112 9.54 -12.61 2.53
N LEU A 113 8.51 -12.38 1.75
CA LEU A 113 7.25 -11.78 2.17
C LEU A 113 6.21 -12.86 2.44
N HIS A 114 5.47 -12.71 3.54
CA HIS A 114 4.48 -13.66 4.02
C HIS A 114 3.10 -12.99 4.07
N GLY A 115 2.11 -13.61 3.44
CA GLY A 115 0.70 -13.21 3.54
C GLY A 115 -0.20 -14.42 3.71
N CYS A 116 -1.32 -14.28 4.42
CA CYS A 116 -2.22 -15.41 4.69
C CYS A 116 -2.91 -15.96 3.42
N GLU A 117 -2.97 -15.16 2.35
CA GLU A 117 -3.69 -15.49 1.11
C GLU A 117 -2.76 -15.64 -0.10
N GLN A 118 -1.45 -15.68 0.13
CA GLN A 118 -0.45 -15.90 -0.90
C GLN A 118 0.57 -16.94 -0.46
N GLU A 119 1.26 -17.52 -1.44
CA GLU A 119 2.50 -18.24 -1.16
C GLU A 119 3.59 -17.24 -0.75
N ASP A 120 4.60 -17.76 -0.05
CA ASP A 120 5.78 -16.97 0.30
C ASP A 120 6.51 -16.54 -0.98
N GLU A 121 6.82 -15.24 -1.08
CA GLU A 121 7.54 -14.66 -2.21
C GLU A 121 8.88 -14.09 -1.78
N THR A 122 9.96 -14.56 -2.41
CA THR A 122 11.32 -14.10 -2.09
C THR A 122 11.84 -13.13 -3.15
N TYR A 123 12.39 -12.01 -2.68
CA TYR A 123 13.02 -10.96 -3.46
C TYR A 123 14.49 -10.86 -3.06
N THR A 124 15.40 -10.80 -4.03
CA THR A 124 16.84 -10.69 -3.78
C THR A 124 17.33 -9.32 -4.27
N MET A 125 18.07 -8.61 -3.42
CA MET A 125 18.74 -7.34 -3.76
C MET A 125 20.24 -7.46 -3.54
N ALA A 126 21.05 -7.00 -4.50
CA ALA A 126 22.51 -7.01 -4.40
C ALA A 126 23.04 -5.72 -3.79
N TYR A 127 24.17 -5.79 -3.07
CA TYR A 127 24.88 -4.64 -2.52
C TYR A 127 26.41 -4.72 -2.61
#